data_AF-A0A4P5WEE0-F1
#
_entry.id   AF-A0A4P5WEE0-F1
#
_cell.length_a   1.000
_cell.length_b   1.000
_cell.length_c   1.000
_cell.angle_alpha   90.00
_cell.angle_beta   90.00
_cell.angle_gamma   90.00
#
_symmetry.space_group_name_H-M   'P 1'
#
loop_
_entity.id
_entity.type
_entity.pdbx_description
1 polymer ?
#
loop_
_entity_poly.entity_id
_entity_poly.type
_entity_poly.pdbx_seq_one_letter_code
_entity_poly.pdbx_strand_id
1 'polypeptide(L)'
;MAESLLVENARKYLRANVLIAPHHGSKTSSSLAFLEAVKPEIILIPSGYRNQFHHPSKEILARYQQINAKFFTSANEGALEVKLNSDGVEVQSLREITGKYWNFKN
;
A
#
# COMPACT_ATOMS: atom_id res chain seq x y z
N MET A 1 4.04 -7.46 -20.15
CA MET A 1 3.22 -7.68 -18.91
C MET A 1 2.38 -6.41 -18.67
N ALA A 2 1.28 -6.49 -17.92
CA ALA A 2 0.33 -5.37 -17.79
C ALA A 2 0.95 -4.05 -17.28
N GLU A 3 1.85 -4.10 -16.29
CA GLU A 3 2.54 -2.91 -15.77
C GLU A 3 3.43 -2.24 -16.83
N SER A 4 4.15 -3.02 -17.63
CA SER A 4 4.97 -2.48 -18.73
C SER A 4 4.10 -1.73 -19.75
N LEU A 5 2.93 -2.29 -20.09
CA LEU A 5 1.99 -1.64 -21.01
C LEU A 5 1.46 -0.32 -20.44
N LEU A 6 1.16 -0.26 -19.14
CA LEU A 6 0.77 0.99 -18.48
C LEU A 6 1.89 2.02 -18.52
N VAL A 7 3.12 1.61 -18.22
CA VAL A 7 4.29 2.49 -18.25
C VAL A 7 4.58 2.99 -19.66
N GLU A 8 4.42 2.15 -20.68
CA GLU A 8 4.68 2.51 -22.07
C GLU A 8 3.60 3.44 -22.63
N ASN A 9 2.32 3.15 -22.38
CA ASN A 9 1.21 3.80 -23.08
C ASN A 9 0.53 4.90 -22.26
N ALA A 10 0.69 4.90 -20.94
CA ALA A 10 -0.07 5.76 -20.04
C ALA A 10 0.78 6.47 -18.97
N ARG A 11 2.12 6.48 -19.07
CA ARG A 11 3.03 7.01 -18.03
C ARG A 11 2.58 8.34 -17.42
N LYS A 12 2.17 9.29 -18.26
CA LYS A 12 1.77 10.65 -17.84
C LYS A 12 0.51 10.69 -16.96
N TYR A 13 -0.28 9.61 -16.96
CA TYR A 13 -1.50 9.47 -16.18
C TYR A 13 -1.34 8.56 -14.96
N LEU A 14 -0.15 7.97 -14.74
CA LEU A 14 0.06 7.00 -13.67
C LEU A 14 0.32 7.63 -12.30
N ARG A 15 0.66 8.92 -12.24
CA ARG A 15 0.99 9.58 -10.97
C ARG A 15 -0.19 9.48 -9.99
N ALA A 16 0.07 8.93 -8.81
CA ALA A 16 -0.92 8.81 -7.74
C ALA A 16 -0.24 8.87 -6.37
N ASN A 17 -0.85 9.56 -5.39
CA ASN A 17 -0.32 9.63 -4.02
C ASN A 17 -0.48 8.30 -3.27
N VAL A 18 -1.54 7.55 -3.58
CA VAL A 18 -1.87 6.26 -2.96
C VAL A 18 -1.87 5.17 -4.02
N LEU A 19 -1.16 4.08 -3.74
CA LEU A 19 -1.17 2.86 -4.54
C LEU A 19 -1.72 1.70 -3.70
N ILE A 20 -2.70 0.97 -4.24
CA ILE A 20 -3.06 -0.34 -3.70
C ILE A 20 -2.15 -1.37 -4.35
N ALA A 21 -1.38 -2.10 -3.53
CA ALA A 21 -0.39 -3.06 -4.01
C ALA A 21 -1.06 -4.14 -4.87
N PRO A 22 -0.63 -4.31 -6.13
CA PRO A 22 -1.09 -5.40 -6.97
C PRO A 22 -0.79 -6.75 -6.33
N HIS A 23 -1.71 -7.70 -6.50
CA HIS A 23 -1.56 -9.10 -6.09
C HIS A 23 -1.01 -9.26 -4.66
N HIS A 24 -1.58 -8.51 -3.71
CA HIS A 24 -1.26 -8.59 -2.28
C HIS A 24 0.21 -8.29 -1.92
N GLY A 25 1.01 -7.73 -2.83
CA GLY A 25 2.45 -7.56 -2.64
C GLY A 25 3.27 -8.78 -3.06
N SER A 26 2.89 -9.42 -4.16
CA SER A 26 3.67 -10.51 -4.74
C SER A 26 5.06 -10.05 -5.22
N LYS A 27 6.05 -10.96 -5.22
CA LYS A 27 7.44 -10.64 -5.56
C LYS A 27 7.63 -10.13 -7.00
N THR A 28 6.73 -10.54 -7.90
CA THR A 28 6.73 -10.15 -9.32
C THR A 28 5.85 -8.93 -9.62
N SER A 29 5.14 -8.39 -8.63
CA SER A 29 4.31 -7.18 -8.78
C SER A 29 5.12 -5.91 -8.56
N SER A 30 4.57 -4.78 -9.01
CA SER A 30 5.11 -3.42 -8.90
C SER A 30 6.58 -3.32 -9.26
N SER A 31 6.88 -3.56 -10.53
CA SER A 31 8.20 -3.29 -11.12
C SER A 31 8.69 -1.88 -10.76
N LEU A 32 10.01 -1.70 -10.68
CA LEU A 32 10.58 -0.39 -10.32
C LEU A 32 10.15 0.70 -11.31
N ALA A 33 10.14 0.39 -12.61
CA ALA A 33 9.68 1.33 -13.65
C ALA A 33 8.22 1.77 -13.47
N PHE A 34 7.35 0.87 -12.99
CA PHE A 34 5.96 1.18 -12.64
C PHE A 34 5.89 2.07 -11.39
N LEU A 35 6.62 1.70 -10.33
CA LEU A 35 6.67 2.49 -9.09
C LEU A 35 7.23 3.90 -9.30
N GLU A 36 8.25 4.06 -10.15
CA GLU A 36 8.81 5.35 -10.52
C GLU A 36 7.87 6.19 -11.40
N ALA A 37 6.98 5.56 -12.16
CA ALA A 37 5.94 6.24 -12.93
C ALA A 37 4.80 6.71 -12.01
N VAL A 38 4.37 5.87 -11.07
CA VAL A 38 3.28 6.15 -10.14
C VAL A 38 3.70 7.16 -9.06
N LYS A 39 4.93 7.05 -8.55
CA LYS A 39 5.49 7.84 -7.44
C LYS A 39 4.55 7.93 -6.22
N PRO A 40 4.12 6.77 -5.66
CA PRO A 40 3.24 6.78 -4.50
C PRO A 40 3.99 7.25 -3.25
N GLU A 41 3.31 8.01 -2.42
CA GLU A 41 3.75 8.34 -1.06
C GLU A 41 3.32 7.25 -0.08
N ILE A 42 2.17 6.62 -0.37
CA ILE A 42 1.52 5.62 0.46
C ILE A 42 1.16 4.40 -0.38
N ILE A 43 1.48 3.22 0.14
CA ILE A 43 1.11 1.93 -0.45
C ILE A 43 0.27 1.12 0.54
N LEU A 44 -0.93 0.74 0.12
CA LEU A 44 -1.81 -0.13 0.89
C LEU A 44 -1.67 -1.55 0.38
N ILE A 45 -1.39 -2.50 1.27
CA ILE A 45 -1.16 -3.90 0.92
C ILE A 45 -2.32 -4.72 1.49
N PRO A 46 -3.33 -5.07 0.67
CA PRO A 46 -4.35 -6.01 1.10
C PRO A 46 -3.68 -7.37 1.27
N SER A 47 -3.52 -7.83 2.50
CA SER A 47 -2.97 -9.16 2.81
C SER A 47 -3.63 -9.72 4.06
N GLY A 48 -3.79 -11.04 4.09
CA GLY A 48 -4.30 -11.77 5.25
C GLY A 48 -3.18 -12.11 6.23
N TYR A 49 -3.51 -12.16 7.53
CA TYR A 49 -2.59 -12.66 8.55
C TYR A 49 -2.22 -14.11 8.26
N ARG A 50 -0.91 -14.43 8.30
CA ARG A 50 -0.35 -15.77 7.97
C ARG A 50 -0.84 -16.32 6.62
N ASN A 51 -0.96 -15.44 5.62
CA ASN A 51 -1.24 -15.84 4.25
C ASN A 51 -0.28 -16.97 3.78
N GLN A 52 -0.85 -18.06 3.26
CA GLN A 52 -0.12 -19.23 2.73
C GLN A 52 0.88 -18.89 1.61
N PHE A 53 0.64 -17.81 0.87
CA PHE A 53 1.54 -17.33 -0.19
C PHE A 53 2.67 -16.44 0.35
N HIS A 54 2.72 -16.20 1.65
CA HIS A 54 3.73 -15.38 2.32
C HIS A 54 3.80 -13.95 1.73
N HIS A 55 2.65 -13.37 1.37
CA HIS A 55 2.56 -11.98 0.93
C HIS A 55 2.23 -11.02 2.09
N PRO A 56 2.78 -9.79 2.08
CA PRO A 56 3.74 -9.27 1.10
C PRO A 56 5.11 -9.95 1.16
N SER A 57 5.71 -10.15 -0.02
CA SER A 57 7.06 -10.72 -0.14
C SER A 57 8.14 -9.77 0.41
N LYS A 58 9.30 -10.29 0.81
CA LYS A 58 10.39 -9.43 1.32
C LYS A 58 10.94 -8.52 0.22
N GLU A 59 10.97 -9.02 -1.01
CA GLU A 59 11.45 -8.33 -2.20
C GLU A 59 10.58 -7.12 -2.54
N ILE A 60 9.26 -7.22 -2.38
CA ILE A 60 8.37 -6.09 -2.62
C ILE A 60 8.55 -5.02 -1.54
N LEU A 61 8.69 -5.42 -0.27
CA LEU A 61 8.88 -4.48 0.84
C LEU A 61 10.19 -3.71 0.68
N ALA A 62 11.27 -4.39 0.29
CA ALA A 62 12.55 -3.75 0.00
C ALA A 62 12.44 -2.71 -1.13
N ARG A 63 11.65 -3.02 -2.18
CA ARG A 63 11.42 -2.08 -3.29
C ARG A 63 10.61 -0.87 -2.85
N TYR A 64 9.60 -1.05 -2.00
CA TYR A 64 8.82 0.07 -1.44
C TYR A 64 9.69 0.96 -0.54
N GLN A 65 10.58 0.36 0.24
CA GLN A 65 11.59 1.10 1.02
C GLN A 65 12.55 1.87 0.11
N GLN A 66 13.02 1.27 -0.99
CA GLN A 66 13.94 1.90 -1.95
C GLN A 66 13.37 3.22 -2.53
N ILE A 67 12.05 3.29 -2.74
CA ILE A 67 11.39 4.50 -3.25
C ILE A 67 10.90 5.45 -2.14
N ASN A 68 11.24 5.17 -0.88
CA ASN A 68 10.80 5.91 0.31
C ASN A 68 9.27 6.02 0.47
N ALA A 69 8.52 5.01 0.01
CA ALA A 69 7.08 4.96 0.19
C ALA A 69 6.71 4.37 1.57
N LYS A 70 5.74 4.99 2.25
CA LYS A 70 5.13 4.40 3.45
C LYS A 70 4.22 3.27 3.02
N PHE A 71 4.18 2.17 3.76
CA PHE A 71 3.29 1.05 3.43
C PHE A 71 2.57 0.50 4.66
N PHE A 72 1.34 0.05 4.44
CA PHE A 72 0.46 -0.51 5.46
C PHE A 72 -0.09 -1.86 4.98
N THR A 73 -0.35 -2.78 5.91
CA THR A 73 -0.96 -4.08 5.58
C THR A 73 -2.29 -4.22 6.28
N SER A 74 -3.32 -4.73 5.59
CA SER A 74 -4.61 -5.00 6.25
C SER A 74 -4.51 -6.09 7.32
N ALA A 75 -3.51 -6.97 7.23
CA ALA A 75 -3.22 -7.96 8.27
C ALA A 75 -2.94 -7.29 9.62
N ASN A 76 -2.06 -6.30 9.63
CA ASN A 76 -1.69 -5.57 10.83
C ASN A 76 -2.75 -4.55 11.23
N GLU A 77 -3.26 -3.79 10.27
CA GLU A 77 -4.08 -2.60 10.53
C GLU A 77 -5.59 -2.88 10.61
N GLY A 78 -6.02 -4.08 10.20
CA GLY A 78 -7.44 -4.35 9.99
C GLY A 78 -7.96 -3.53 8.79
N ALA A 79 -9.12 -2.89 8.95
CA ALA A 79 -9.61 -1.96 7.94
C ALA A 79 -8.77 -0.68 7.94
N LEU A 80 -8.41 -0.20 6.76
CA LEU A 80 -7.66 1.03 6.54
C LEU A 80 -8.60 2.07 5.93
N GLU A 81 -8.69 3.23 6.56
CA GLU A 81 -9.39 4.39 6.02
C GLU A 81 -8.38 5.38 5.44
N VAL A 82 -8.62 5.84 4.21
CA VAL A 82 -7.79 6.84 3.55
C VAL A 82 -8.57 8.14 3.47
N LYS A 83 -8.05 9.18 4.12
CA LYS A 83 -8.63 10.52 4.07
C LYS A 83 -7.86 11.36 3.08
N LEU A 84 -8.57 11.82 2.06
CA LEU A 84 -8.04 12.68 1.01
C LEU A 84 -8.38 14.13 1.35
N ASN A 85 -7.38 14.89 1.77
CA ASN A 85 -7.52 16.28 2.18
C ASN A 85 -6.79 17.19 1.18
N SER A 86 -7.07 18.50 1.22
CA SER A 86 -6.33 19.49 0.43
C SER A 86 -4.83 19.47 0.70
N ASP A 87 -4.45 19.14 1.93
CA ASP A 87 -3.08 19.25 2.43
C ASP A 87 -2.30 17.92 2.34
N GLY A 88 -2.96 16.86 1.88
CA GLY A 88 -2.31 15.55 1.69
C GLY A 88 -3.22 14.37 1.98
N VAL A 89 -2.59 13.20 2.14
CA VAL A 89 -3.25 11.93 2.41
C VAL A 89 -2.93 11.46 3.83
N GLU A 90 -3.98 11.15 4.59
CA GLU A 90 -3.87 10.50 5.90
C GLU A 90 -4.42 9.07 5.83
N VAL A 91 -3.76 8.15 6.52
CA VAL A 91 -4.20 6.75 6.63
C VAL A 91 -4.47 6.42 8.08
N GLN A 92 -5.65 5.87 8.35
CA GLN A 92 -6.10 5.50 9.68
C GLN A 92 -6.33 3.99 9.78
N SER A 93 -5.75 3.39 10.83
CA SER A 93 -5.91 1.99 11.19
C SER A 93 -7.14 1.82 12.08
N LEU A 94 -8.19 1.16 11.56
CA LEU A 94 -9.38 0.94 12.38
C LEU A 94 -9.11 -0.05 13.51
N ARG A 95 -8.12 -0.95 13.39
CA ARG A 95 -7.70 -1.80 14.51
C ARG A 95 -7.15 -0.95 15.67
N GLU A 96 -6.32 0.04 15.38
CA GLU A 96 -5.76 0.93 16.41
C GLU A 96 -6.81 1.85 17.04
N ILE A 97 -7.76 2.34 16.22
CA ILE A 97 -8.83 3.23 16.69
C ILE A 97 -9.85 2.47 17.53
N THR A 98 -10.33 1.32 17.02
CA THR A 98 -11.37 0.54 17.71
C THR A 98 -10.82 -0.23 18.90
N GLY A 99 -9.59 -0.78 18.82
CA GLY A 99 -9.01 -1.63 19.88
C GLY A 99 -8.87 -0.99 21.27
N LYS A 100 -9.16 0.31 21.41
CA LYS A 100 -9.12 1.05 22.68
C LYS A 100 -10.45 1.08 23.44
N TYR A 101 -11.51 0.42 22.98
CA TYR A 101 -12.84 0.50 23.62
C TYR A 101 -12.91 -0.05 25.06
N TRP A 102 -11.93 -0.82 25.53
CA TRP A 102 -11.84 -1.25 26.94
C TRP A 102 -11.24 -0.19 27.89
N ASN A 103 -10.78 0.95 27.38
CA ASN A 103 -10.23 2.07 28.19
C ASN A 103 -11.28 3.15 28.54
N PHE A 104 -12.56 2.94 28.22
CA PHE A 104 -13.63 3.80 28.72
C PHE A 104 -13.92 3.44 30.19
N LYS A 105 -13.15 4.01 31.12
CA LYS A 105 -13.60 4.17 32.52
C LYS A 105 -14.64 5.29 32.53
N ASN A 106 -15.91 4.92 32.68
CA ASN A 106 -16.89 5.79 33.35
C ASN A 106 -16.75 5.58 34.86
#